data_AF-A0A258D657-F1
#
_entry.id   AF-A0A258D657-F1
#
_cell.length_a   1.000
_cell.length_b   1.000
_cell.length_c   1.000
_cell.angle_alpha   90.00
_cell.angle_beta   90.00
_cell.angle_gamma   90.00
#
_symmetry.space_group_name_H-M   'P 1'
#
loop_
_entity.id
_entity.type
_entity.pdbx_description
1 polymer ?
#
loop_
_entity_poly.entity_id
_entity_poly.type
_entity_poly.pdbx_seq_one_letter_code
_entity_poly.pdbx_strand_id
1 'polypeptide(L)'
;MTEPAPKPMKKSAARLGAVQALYQMDVAATPLHDIFAQFQSHWLGQEVEGTQYPDADLNLFRDVVEGVLREQMRIDPMVDKA
;
A
#
# COMPACT_ATOMS: atom_id res chain seq x y z
N MET A 1 0.82 14.99 -21.42
CA MET A 1 2.03 14.75 -20.62
C MET A 1 1.71 15.23 -19.20
N THR A 2 1.21 14.34 -18.34
CA THR A 2 0.89 14.68 -16.95
C THR A 2 2.18 14.72 -16.15
N GLU A 3 2.40 15.83 -15.43
CA GLU A 3 3.56 16.05 -14.58
C GLU A 3 3.54 15.05 -13.41
N PRO A 4 4.68 14.45 -13.01
CA PRO A 4 4.70 13.48 -11.92
C PRO A 4 4.22 14.13 -10.61
N ALA A 5 3.37 13.41 -9.87
CA ALA A 5 2.80 13.92 -8.63
C ALA A 5 3.90 14.38 -7.65
N PRO A 6 3.70 15.49 -6.92
CA PRO A 6 4.70 16.00 -5.98
C PRO A 6 5.00 14.97 -4.88
N LYS A 7 6.25 14.90 -4.42
CA LYS A 7 6.74 13.89 -3.45
C LYS A 7 5.82 13.66 -2.22
N PRO A 8 5.21 14.69 -1.59
CA PRO A 8 4.27 14.48 -0.49
C PRO A 8 3.04 13.66 -0.89
N MET A 9 2.51 13.87 -2.10
CA MET A 9 1.39 13.11 -2.63
C MET A 9 1.78 11.64 -2.86
N LYS A 10 3.00 11.37 -3.33
CA LYS A 10 3.51 10.00 -3.52
C LYS A 10 3.57 9.20 -2.22
N LYS A 11 4.01 9.84 -1.12
CA LYS A 11 4.06 9.20 0.21
C LYS A 11 2.67 8.96 0.80
N SER A 12 1.74 9.90 0.60
CA SER A 12 0.36 9.72 1.04
C SER A 12 -0.35 8.61 0.27
N ALA A 13 -0.11 8.52 -1.03
CA ALA A 13 -0.59 7.42 -1.87
C ALA A 13 -0.05 6.05 -1.42
N ALA A 14 1.26 5.97 -1.13
CA ALA A 14 1.88 4.76 -0.60
C ALA A 14 1.26 4.30 0.73
N ARG A 15 0.98 5.24 1.66
CA ARG A 15 0.31 4.92 2.93
C ARG A 15 -1.12 4.45 2.74
N LEU A 16 -1.90 5.11 1.87
CA LEU A 16 -3.26 4.66 1.55
C LEU A 16 -3.25 3.25 0.94
N GLY A 17 -2.34 3.01 -0.01
CA GLY A 17 -2.13 1.70 -0.61
C GLY A 17 -1.77 0.63 0.43
N ALA A 18 -0.93 0.95 1.40
CA ALA A 18 -0.55 0.02 2.47
C ALA A 18 -1.74 -0.36 3.35
N VAL A 19 -2.64 0.59 3.68
CA VAL A 19 -3.88 0.27 4.42
C VAL A 19 -4.76 -0.68 3.62
N GLN A 20 -4.95 -0.42 2.33
CA GLN A 20 -5.74 -1.29 1.46
C GLN A 20 -5.15 -2.70 1.34
N ALA A 21 -3.82 -2.81 1.22
CA ALA A 21 -3.11 -4.07 1.18
C ALA A 21 -3.30 -4.88 2.46
N LEU A 22 -3.08 -4.26 3.63
CA LEU A 22 -3.24 -4.93 4.92
C LEU A 22 -4.70 -5.39 5.14
N TYR A 23 -5.68 -4.58 4.73
CA TYR A 23 -7.09 -4.96 4.78
C TYR A 23 -7.40 -6.19 3.91
N GLN A 24 -6.88 -6.24 2.67
CA GLN A 24 -7.07 -7.39 1.78
C GLN A 24 -6.39 -8.65 2.32
N MET A 25 -5.22 -8.51 2.95
CA MET A 25 -4.53 -9.63 3.58
C MET A 25 -5.33 -10.20 4.76
N ASP A 26 -5.93 -9.35 5.57
CA ASP A 26 -6.66 -9.75 6.77
C ASP A 26 -8.08 -10.26 6.44
N VAL A 27 -8.86 -9.47 5.71
CA VAL A 27 -10.28 -9.77 5.45
C VAL A 27 -10.48 -10.70 4.26
N ALA A 28 -9.70 -10.53 3.20
CA ALA A 28 -9.83 -11.35 1.99
C ALA A 28 -8.84 -12.53 1.95
N ALA A 29 -8.01 -12.69 2.99
CA ALA A 29 -6.96 -13.71 3.08
C ALA A 29 -6.00 -13.72 1.87
N THR A 30 -5.84 -12.57 1.19
CA THR A 30 -4.99 -12.45 0.01
C THR A 30 -3.51 -12.56 0.42
N PRO A 31 -2.71 -13.44 -0.20
CA PRO A 31 -1.31 -13.61 0.19
C PRO A 31 -0.46 -12.41 -0.27
N LEU A 32 0.62 -12.14 0.47
CA LEU A 32 1.49 -10.97 0.25
C LEU A 32 2.03 -10.84 -1.19
N HIS A 33 2.37 -11.96 -1.84
CA HIS A 33 2.90 -11.94 -3.20
C HIS A 33 1.86 -11.46 -4.22
N ASP A 34 0.59 -11.83 -4.04
CA ASP A 34 -0.52 -11.38 -4.88
C ASP A 34 -0.79 -9.90 -4.66
N ILE A 35 -0.73 -9.41 -3.42
CA ILE A 35 -0.80 -7.99 -3.10
C ILE A 35 0.26 -7.21 -3.87
N PHE A 36 1.51 -7.66 -3.86
CA PHE A 36 2.58 -6.98 -4.59
C PHE A 36 2.41 -7.04 -6.10
N ALA A 37 1.93 -8.15 -6.66
CA ALA A 37 1.64 -8.27 -8.08
C ALA A 37 0.51 -7.33 -8.50
N GLN A 38 -0.58 -7.28 -7.72
CA GLN A 38 -1.72 -6.40 -7.95
C GLN A 38 -1.33 -4.93 -7.81
N PHE A 39 -0.53 -4.60 -6.80
CA PHE A 39 -0.07 -3.23 -6.55
C PHE A 39 0.88 -2.74 -7.64
N GLN A 40 1.83 -3.58 -8.09
CA GLN A 40 2.67 -3.22 -9.23
C GLN A 40 1.83 -2.99 -10.49
N SER A 41 0.79 -3.80 -10.72
CA SER A 41 -0.07 -3.69 -11.89
C SER A 41 -1.00 -2.46 -11.84
N HIS A 42 -1.53 -2.09 -10.67
CA HIS A 42 -2.45 -0.95 -10.51
C HIS A 42 -1.75 0.41 -10.52
N TRP A 43 -0.49 0.50 -10.07
CA TRP A 43 0.20 1.78 -9.93
C TRP A 43 1.26 2.03 -11.01
N LEU A 44 1.66 1.02 -11.81
CA LEU A 44 2.36 1.26 -13.08
C LEU A 44 1.38 1.72 -14.16
N GLY A 45 1.11 3.02 -14.17
CA GLY A 45 0.57 3.70 -15.34
C GLY A 45 -0.82 3.27 -15.80
N GLN A 46 -1.67 2.78 -14.89
CA GLN A 46 -3.07 2.47 -15.21
C GLN A 46 -4.02 3.53 -14.66
N GLU A 47 -4.98 3.95 -15.48
CA GLU A 47 -6.16 4.70 -15.02
C GLU A 47 -7.13 3.72 -14.38
N VAL A 48 -7.53 4.00 -13.13
CA VAL A 48 -8.59 3.26 -12.45
C VAL A 48 -9.78 4.21 -12.33
N GLU A 49 -10.93 3.81 -12.91
CA GLU A 49 -12.18 4.59 -12.87
C GLU A 49 -12.05 6.05 -13.35
N GLY A 50 -11.18 6.31 -14.35
CA GLY A 50 -10.95 7.65 -14.90
C GLY A 50 -10.19 8.60 -13.97
N THR A 51 -9.69 8.11 -12.82
CA THR A 51 -8.80 8.86 -11.94
C THR A 51 -7.39 8.31 -12.09
N GLN A 52 -6.48 9.15 -12.57
CA GLN A 52 -5.06 8.80 -12.57
C GLN A 52 -4.59 8.74 -11.12
N TYR A 53 -4.36 7.53 -10.61
CA TYR A 53 -3.78 7.37 -9.28
C TYR A 53 -2.38 8.03 -9.28
N PRO A 54 -2.08 8.88 -8.28
CA PRO A 54 -0.77 9.52 -8.21
C PRO A 54 0.32 8.45 -7.99
N ASP A 55 1.44 8.52 -8.71
CA ASP A 55 2.59 7.64 -8.50
C ASP A 55 2.86 7.42 -6.99
N ALA A 56 2.71 6.19 -6.49
CA ALA A 56 3.02 5.88 -5.11
C ALA A 56 4.53 5.70 -4.91
N ASP A 57 5.03 6.04 -3.72
CA ASP A 57 6.37 5.64 -3.30
C ASP A 57 6.38 4.12 -2.99
N LEU A 58 6.79 3.32 -3.99
CA LEU A 58 6.78 1.85 -3.91
C LEU A 58 7.65 1.30 -2.78
N ASN A 59 8.77 1.95 -2.49
CA ASN A 59 9.66 1.53 -1.42
C ASN A 59 8.97 1.75 -0.07
N LEU A 60 8.40 2.94 0.14
CA LEU A 60 7.64 3.22 1.35
C LEU A 60 6.44 2.27 1.53
N PHE A 61 5.72 1.97 0.45
CA PHE A 61 4.61 1.01 0.49
C PHE A 61 5.09 -0.37 0.95
N ARG A 62 6.15 -0.90 0.31
CA ARG A 62 6.73 -2.20 0.67
C ARG A 62 7.20 -2.22 2.11
N ASP A 63 7.94 -1.20 2.53
CA ASP A 63 8.51 -1.08 3.87
C ASP A 63 7.41 -1.12 4.95
N VAL A 64 6.27 -0.46 4.72
CA VAL A 64 5.14 -0.49 5.65
C VAL A 64 4.49 -1.86 5.71
N VAL A 65 4.14 -2.46 4.57
CA VAL A 65 3.43 -3.76 4.54
C VAL A 65 4.31 -4.88 5.11
N GLU A 66 5.56 -4.98 4.67
CA GLU A 66 6.51 -5.97 5.20
C GLU A 66 6.88 -5.66 6.66
N GLY A 67 6.94 -4.38 7.04
CA GLY A 67 7.18 -3.94 8.41
C GLY A 67 6.10 -4.41 9.37
N VAL A 68 4.83 -4.21 9.03
CA VAL A 68 3.69 -4.68 9.83
C VAL A 68 3.74 -6.19 10.01
N LEU A 69 3.99 -6.95 8.93
CA LEU A 69 4.12 -8.41 9.00
C LEU A 69 5.26 -8.86 9.92
N ARG A 70 6.46 -8.27 9.79
CA ARG A 70 7.60 -8.61 10.67
C ARG A 70 7.32 -8.30 12.13
N GLU A 71 6.59 -7.23 12.39
CA GLU A 71 6.42 -6.67 13.73
C GLU A 71 5.03 -6.96 14.31
N GLN A 72 4.25 -7.83 13.67
CA GLN A 72 2.86 -8.13 14.00
C GLN A 72 2.67 -8.53 15.46
N MET A 73 3.50 -9.48 15.95
CA MET A 73 3.49 -9.92 17.35
C MET A 73 3.73 -8.81 18.37
N ARG A 74 4.36 -7.71 17.96
CA ARG A 74 4.61 -6.52 18.78
C ARG A 74 3.52 -5.48 18.59
N ILE A 75 3.04 -5.28 17.37
CA ILE A 75 2.07 -4.24 16.99
C ILE A 75 0.66 -4.61 17.45
N ASP A 76 0.20 -5.84 17.20
CA ASP A 76 -1.19 -6.24 17.46
C ASP A 76 -1.58 -6.04 18.93
N PRO A 77 -0.78 -6.47 19.94
CA PRO A 77 -1.12 -6.22 21.34
C PRO A 77 -1.09 -4.74 21.76
N MET A 78 -0.41 -3.88 21.00
CA MET A 78 -0.39 -2.44 21.25
C MET A 78 -1.65 -1.77 20.70
N VAL A 79 -2.15 -2.22 19.55
CA VAL A 79 -3.36 -1.70 18.91
C VAL A 79 -4.61 -2.21 19.65
N ASP A 80 -4.65 -3.47 20.06
CA ASP A 80 -5.76 -4.05 20.82
C ASP A 80 -6.01 -3.38 22.19
N LYS A 81 -4.98 -2.72 22.73
CA LYS A 81 -5.03 -2.02 24.04
C LYS A 81 -5.27 -0.52 23.93
N ALA A 82 -5.34 0.03 22.72
CA ALA A 82 -5.58 1.45 22.45
C ALA A 82 -7.07 1.78 22.47
#